data_AF-A0A9D2UZ79-F1
#
_entry.id   AF-A0A9D2UZ79-F1
#
_cell.length_a   1.000
_cell.length_b   1.000
_cell.length_c   1.000
_cell.angle_alpha   90.00
_cell.angle_beta   90.00
_cell.angle_gamma   90.00
#
_symmetry.space_group_name_H-M   'P 1'
#
loop_
_entity.id
_entity.type
_entity.pdbx_description
1 polymer ?
#
loop_
_entity_poly.entity_id
_entity_poly.type
_entity_poly.pdbx_seq_one_letter_code
_entity_poly.pdbx_strand_id
1 'polypeptide(L)'
;MPPEAQPILEWIVCFAPVAVLFVGITFVRAKIPAAAGTGLIVSLAAAAIIGGIGEGRVLEGAETGISSALSILYAVWPAMFLYDILRESGAFETLRTFAQSLTQDMLALVLLFAWVFSSFLQSITGFGVPVAVCAPFLVALGIRPVPA
;
A
#
# COMPACT_ATOMS: atom_id res chain seq x y z
N MET A 1 12.08 33.56 -13.58
CA MET A 1 13.50 33.86 -13.31
C MET A 1 14.29 32.66 -13.85
N PRO A 2 15.42 32.84 -14.58
CA PRO A 2 15.95 31.79 -15.46
C PRO A 2 16.23 30.46 -14.72
N PRO A 3 15.99 29.31 -15.36
CA PRO A 3 15.64 28.04 -14.69
C PRO A 3 16.86 27.12 -14.45
N GLU A 4 17.97 27.62 -13.91
CA GLU A 4 19.22 26.83 -13.80
C GLU A 4 20.02 26.96 -12.49
N ALA A 5 19.42 27.47 -11.41
CA ALA A 5 20.04 27.46 -10.08
C ALA A 5 18.95 27.18 -9.02
N GLN A 6 18.75 25.99 -8.46
CA GLN A 6 19.67 24.90 -8.13
C GLN A 6 18.89 23.57 -8.21
N PRO A 7 19.10 22.70 -9.22
CA PRO A 7 18.31 21.48 -9.38
C PRO A 7 18.37 20.62 -8.12
N ILE A 8 19.53 20.52 -7.47
CA ILE A 8 19.71 19.69 -6.27
C ILE A 8 18.77 20.12 -5.13
N LEU A 9 18.51 21.41 -4.94
CA LEU A 9 17.63 21.90 -3.88
C LEU A 9 16.18 21.50 -4.13
N GLU A 10 15.69 21.68 -5.36
CA GLU A 10 14.32 21.29 -5.74
C GLU A 10 14.09 19.79 -5.59
N TRP A 11 15.08 18.97 -5.96
CA TRP A 11 15.01 17.52 -5.82
C TRP A 11 14.94 17.11 -4.34
N ILE A 12 15.74 17.73 -3.48
CA ILE A 12 15.72 17.47 -2.03
C ILE A 12 14.37 17.87 -1.43
N VAL A 13 13.85 19.05 -1.80
CA VAL A 13 12.57 19.56 -1.28
C VAL A 13 11.39 18.72 -1.76
N CYS A 14 11.38 18.28 -3.02
CA CYS A 14 10.36 17.36 -3.55
C CYS A 14 10.43 15.95 -2.94
N PHE A 15 11.63 15.49 -2.54
CA PHE A 15 11.81 14.19 -1.90
C PHE A 15 11.44 14.20 -0.41
N ALA A 16 11.49 15.36 0.25
CA ALA A 16 11.28 15.49 1.70
C ALA A 16 9.94 14.91 2.20
N PRO A 17 8.77 15.13 1.55
CA PRO A 17 7.51 14.53 2.01
C PRO A 17 7.54 13.00 2.01
N VAL A 18 8.15 12.40 0.99
CA VAL A 18 8.29 10.93 0.87
C VAL A 18 9.24 10.40 1.93
N ALA A 19 10.37 11.08 2.15
CA ALA A 19 11.34 10.70 3.19
C ALA A 19 10.72 10.77 4.59
N VAL A 20 9.96 11.83 4.90
CA VAL A 20 9.29 12.01 6.19
C VAL A 20 8.25 10.93 6.43
N LEU A 21 7.45 10.58 5.41
CA LEU A 21 6.50 9.47 5.50
C LEU A 21 7.21 8.14 5.75
N PHE A 22 8.24 7.84 4.97
CA PHE A 22 9.00 6.58 5.08
C PHE A 22 9.67 6.44 6.44
N VAL A 23 10.35 7.49 6.91
CA VAL A 23 11.02 7.51 8.21
C VAL A 23 10.02 7.46 9.35
N GLY A 24 8.91 8.20 9.22
CA GLY A 24 7.81 8.22 10.18
C GLY A 24 7.22 6.83 10.42
N ILE A 25 6.98 6.07 9.35
CA ILE A 25 6.40 4.72 9.45
C ILE A 25 7.44 3.68 9.87
N THR A 26 8.64 3.72 9.28
CA THR A 26 9.62 2.63 9.43
C THR A 26 10.45 2.75 10.71
N PHE A 27 11.00 3.95 10.99
CA PHE A 27 11.93 4.15 12.10
C PHE A 27 11.23 4.71 13.33
N VAL A 28 10.36 5.71 13.15
CA VAL A 28 9.63 6.34 14.26
C VAL A 28 8.44 5.46 14.70
N ARG A 29 8.00 4.52 13.84
CA ARG A 29 6.81 3.67 14.07
C ARG A 29 5.58 4.50 14.44
N ALA A 30 5.46 5.68 13.85
CA ALA A 30 4.32 6.55 14.07
C ALA A 30 3.05 5.90 13.53
N LYS A 31 1.90 6.24 14.15
CA LYS A 31 0.60 5.82 13.63
C LYS A 31 0.46 6.32 12.19
N ILE A 32 -0.01 5.46 11.29
CA ILE A 32 -0.22 5.77 9.85
C ILE A 32 -0.90 7.13 9.63
N PRO A 33 -2.02 7.50 10.30
CA PRO A 33 -2.64 8.81 10.10
C PRO A 33 -1.77 9.99 10.57
N ALA A 34 -0.96 9.81 11.62
CA ALA A 34 -0.04 10.86 12.09
C ALA A 34 1.12 11.05 11.10
N ALA A 35 1.70 9.97 10.59
CA ALA A 35 2.72 10.02 9.55
C ALA A 35 2.17 10.69 8.28
N ALA A 36 0.99 10.27 7.82
CA ALA A 36 0.29 10.86 6.67
C ALA A 36 0.08 12.37 6.84
N GLY A 37 -0.38 12.81 8.02
CA GLY A 37 -0.56 14.22 8.34
C GLY A 37 0.75 15.01 8.27
N THR A 38 1.84 14.48 8.84
CA THR A 38 3.15 15.14 8.75
C THR A 38 3.68 15.22 7.33
N GLY A 39 3.49 14.19 6.51
CA GLY A 39 3.86 14.21 5.09
C GLY A 39 3.10 15.27 4.29
N LEU A 40 1.80 15.45 4.57
CA LEU A 40 0.98 16.48 3.92
C LEU A 40 1.43 17.90 4.29
N ILE A 41 1.74 18.14 5.57
CA ILE A 41 2.29 19.43 6.03
C ILE A 41 3.61 19.73 5.32
N VAL A 42 4.50 18.74 5.24
CA VAL A 42 5.80 18.88 4.56
C VAL A 42 5.62 19.10 3.06
N SER A 43 4.64 18.46 2.43
CA SER A 43 4.30 18.69 1.02
C SER A 43 3.79 20.11 0.76
N LEU A 44 2.98 20.67 1.65
CA LEU A 44 2.50 22.05 1.53
C LEU A 44 3.64 23.06 1.76
N ALA A 45 4.50 22.79 2.75
CA ALA A 45 5.69 23.59 2.99
C ALA A 45 6.66 23.56 1.79
N ALA A 46 6.88 22.38 1.20
CA ALA A 46 7.68 22.22 -0.02
C ALA A 46 7.12 23.04 -1.19
N ALA A 47 5.79 23.01 -1.38
CA ALA A 47 5.13 23.79 -2.41
C ALA A 47 5.30 25.32 -2.22
N ALA A 48 5.25 25.78 -0.96
CA ALA A 48 5.45 27.19 -0.63
C ALA A 48 6.92 27.64 -0.81
N ILE A 49 7.89 26.77 -0.51
CA ILE A 49 9.33 27.07 -0.59
C ILE A 49 9.80 27.20 -2.04
N ILE A 50 9.33 26.31 -2.94
CA ILE A 50 9.77 26.31 -4.35
C ILE A 50 9.28 27.56 -5.08
N GLY A 51 8.13 28.12 -4.71
CA GLY A 51 7.66 29.42 -5.19
C GLY A 51 7.46 29.49 -6.72
N GLY A 52 6.23 29.36 -7.20
CA GLY A 52 5.92 29.36 -8.64
C GLY A 52 4.86 28.34 -9.05
N ILE A 53 4.40 27.55 -8.08
CA ILE A 53 3.28 26.62 -8.23
C ILE A 53 2.02 27.47 -8.07
N GLY A 54 1.30 27.73 -9.18
CA GLY A 54 0.03 28.46 -9.11
C GLY A 54 -0.94 27.79 -8.15
N GLU A 55 -1.75 28.57 -7.42
CA GLU A 55 -2.68 28.07 -6.40
C GLU A 55 -3.58 26.92 -6.93
N GLY A 56 -3.96 26.99 -8.22
CA GLY A 56 -4.71 25.93 -8.89
C GLY A 56 -4.01 24.57 -8.92
N ARG A 57 -2.68 24.52 -9.05
CA ARG A 57 -1.93 23.25 -9.09
C ARG A 57 -1.85 22.57 -7.72
N VAL A 58 -1.88 23.35 -6.63
CA VAL A 58 -1.94 22.80 -5.27
C VAL A 58 -3.31 22.15 -5.05
N LEU A 59 -4.37 22.79 -5.52
CA LEU A 59 -5.73 22.25 -5.45
C LEU A 59 -5.88 20.98 -6.31
N GLU A 60 -5.40 20.99 -7.55
CA GLU A 60 -5.38 19.82 -8.45
C GLU A 60 -4.64 18.63 -7.81
N GLY A 61 -3.51 18.89 -7.14
CA GLY A 61 -2.77 17.86 -6.40
C GLY A 61 -3.58 17.27 -5.25
N ALA A 62 -4.28 18.10 -4.48
CA ALA A 62 -5.14 17.65 -3.40
C ALA A 62 -6.34 16.83 -3.93
N GLU A 63 -6.99 17.29 -5.00
CA GLU A 63 -8.08 16.57 -5.66
C GLU A 63 -7.64 15.21 -6.20
N THR A 64 -6.46 15.16 -6.83
CA THR A 64 -5.87 13.90 -7.31
C THR A 64 -5.58 12.94 -6.15
N GLY A 65 -5.08 13.46 -5.03
CA GLY A 65 -4.85 12.68 -3.81
C GLY A 65 -6.14 12.10 -3.22
N ILE A 66 -7.20 12.92 -3.14
CA ILE A 66 -8.51 12.50 -2.65
C ILE A 66 -9.12 11.45 -3.58
N SER A 67 -9.10 11.69 -4.90
CA SER A 67 -9.60 10.75 -5.90
C SER A 67 -8.91 9.39 -5.81
N SER A 68 -7.58 9.40 -5.67
CA SER A 68 -6.79 8.18 -5.49
C SER A 68 -7.16 7.44 -4.20
N ALA A 69 -7.34 8.16 -3.08
CA ALA A 69 -7.76 7.55 -1.83
C ALA A 69 -9.17 6.93 -1.92
N LEU A 70 -10.10 7.62 -2.61
CA LEU A 70 -11.46 7.13 -2.83
C LEU A 70 -11.48 5.86 -3.67
N SER A 71 -10.64 5.79 -4.71
CA SER A 71 -10.48 4.61 -5.55
C SER A 71 -10.00 3.39 -4.74
N ILE A 72 -9.02 3.59 -3.85
CA ILE A 72 -8.54 2.53 -2.96
C ILE A 72 -9.65 2.09 -2.00
N LEU A 73 -10.36 3.03 -1.38
CA LEU A 73 -11.43 2.73 -0.44
C LEU A 73 -12.57 1.94 -1.11
N TYR A 74 -12.91 2.31 -2.35
CA TYR A 74 -13.92 1.63 -3.16
C TYR A 74 -13.55 0.17 -3.46
N ALA A 75 -12.26 -0.16 -3.58
CA ALA A 75 -11.81 -1.54 -3.77
C ALA A 75 -11.75 -2.33 -2.44
N VAL A 76 -11.31 -1.69 -1.35
CA VAL A 76 -11.13 -2.35 -0.05
C VAL A 76 -12.48 -2.72 0.59
N TRP A 77 -13.49 -1.86 0.45
CA TRP A 77 -14.80 -2.09 1.07
C TRP A 77 -15.49 -3.40 0.62
N PRO A 78 -15.69 -3.67 -0.69
CA PRO A 78 -16.23 -4.95 -1.14
C PRO A 78 -15.29 -6.13 -0.89
N ALA A 79 -13.97 -5.92 -0.87
CA ALA A 79 -13.02 -6.98 -0.53
C ALA A 79 -13.16 -7.43 0.93
N MET A 80 -13.33 -6.49 1.87
CA MET A 80 -13.59 -6.79 3.28
C MET A 80 -14.95 -7.47 3.47
N PHE A 81 -15.98 -7.02 2.76
CA PHE A 81 -17.28 -7.67 2.77
C PHE A 81 -17.21 -9.12 2.27
N LEU A 82 -16.48 -9.37 1.16
CA LEU A 82 -16.26 -10.72 0.65
C LEU A 82 -15.43 -11.56 1.61
N TYR A 83 -14.43 -10.98 2.27
CA TYR A 83 -13.63 -11.65 3.29
C TYR A 83 -14.51 -12.17 4.44
N ASP A 84 -15.43 -11.35 4.94
CA ASP A 84 -16.34 -11.74 6.01
C ASP A 84 -17.30 -12.86 5.55
N ILE A 85 -17.81 -12.81 4.32
CA ILE A 85 -18.62 -13.89 3.73
C ILE A 85 -17.82 -15.20 3.64
N LEU A 86 -16.58 -15.13 3.15
CA LEU A 86 -15.70 -16.31 3.04
C LEU A 86 -15.38 -16.91 4.41
N ARG A 87 -15.26 -16.04 5.42
CA ARG A 87 -15.01 -16.43 6.81
C ARG A 87 -16.21 -17.14 7.43
N GLU A 88 -17.41 -16.58 7.29
CA GLU A 88 -18.64 -17.18 7.85
C GLU A 88 -19.07 -18.46 7.12
N SER A 89 -18.84 -18.55 5.81
CA SER A 89 -19.17 -19.74 5.02
C SER A 89 -18.24 -20.93 5.25
N GLY A 90 -17.13 -20.77 6.00
CA GLY A 90 -16.11 -21.81 6.17
C GLY A 90 -15.33 -22.10 4.88
N ALA A 91 -15.44 -21.25 3.86
CA ALA A 91 -14.78 -21.45 2.56
C ALA A 91 -13.25 -21.56 2.67
N PHE A 92 -12.66 -20.98 3.72
CA PHE A 92 -11.22 -21.11 3.99
C PHE A 92 -10.76 -22.56 4.16
N GLU A 93 -11.56 -23.46 4.74
CA GLU A 93 -11.15 -24.87 4.88
C GLU A 93 -11.22 -25.63 3.56
N THR A 94 -12.19 -25.31 2.72
CA THR A 94 -12.25 -25.82 1.35
C THR A 94 -11.04 -25.37 0.54
N LEU A 95 -10.67 -24.08 0.67
CA LEU A 95 -9.49 -23.52 0.03
C LEU A 95 -8.18 -24.15 0.55
N ARG A 96 -8.08 -24.43 1.84
CA ARG A 96 -6.94 -25.14 2.45
C ARG A 96 -6.81 -26.55 1.89
N THR A 97 -7.92 -27.28 1.81
CA THR A 97 -7.96 -28.62 1.25
C THR A 97 -7.57 -28.62 -0.24
N PHE A 98 -8.06 -27.63 -1.00
CA PHE A 98 -7.67 -27.43 -2.39
C PHE A 98 -6.17 -27.16 -2.54
N ALA A 99 -5.61 -26.27 -1.72
CA ALA A 99 -4.18 -25.97 -1.76
C ALA A 99 -3.32 -27.21 -1.48
N GLN A 100 -3.69 -28.02 -0.48
CA GLN A 100 -2.99 -29.27 -0.16
C GLN A 100 -3.15 -30.37 -1.23
N SER A 101 -4.19 -30.28 -2.06
CA SER A 101 -4.38 -31.19 -3.21
C SER A 101 -3.42 -30.90 -4.37
N LEU A 102 -2.94 -29.65 -4.52
CA LEU A 102 -1.95 -29.29 -5.54
C LEU A 102 -0.56 -29.83 -5.20
N THR A 103 -0.21 -29.83 -3.92
CA THR A 103 1.13 -30.21 -3.47
C THR A 103 1.12 -30.48 -1.97
N GLN A 104 1.80 -31.55 -1.58
CA GLN A 104 1.99 -31.96 -0.18
C GLN A 104 3.21 -31.27 0.45
N ASP A 105 4.11 -30.71 -0.36
CA ASP A 105 5.29 -29.97 0.11
C ASP A 105 4.90 -28.53 0.50
N MET A 106 5.03 -28.22 1.79
CA MET A 106 4.70 -26.91 2.34
C MET A 106 5.57 -25.79 1.75
N LEU A 107 6.83 -26.06 1.37
CA LEU A 107 7.70 -25.06 0.76
C LEU A 107 7.20 -24.67 -0.63
N ALA A 108 6.91 -25.66 -1.47
CA ALA A 108 6.39 -25.43 -2.81
C ALA A 108 5.02 -24.72 -2.78
N LEU A 109 4.17 -25.05 -1.79
CA LEU A 109 2.89 -24.38 -1.59
C LEU A 109 3.07 -22.92 -1.14
N VAL A 110 4.00 -22.65 -0.23
CA VAL A 110 4.36 -21.29 0.17
C VAL A 110 4.86 -20.48 -1.02
N LEU A 111 5.78 -21.03 -1.82
CA LEU A 111 6.27 -20.36 -3.02
C LEU A 111 5.15 -20.12 -4.03
N LEU A 112 4.25 -21.08 -4.22
CA LEU A 112 3.11 -20.92 -5.12
C LEU A 112 2.23 -19.74 -4.70
N PHE A 113 1.86 -19.63 -3.42
CA PHE A 113 0.95 -18.57 -2.96
C PHE A 113 1.64 -17.23 -2.68
N ALA A 114 2.77 -17.24 -1.97
CA ALA A 114 3.49 -16.04 -1.59
C ALA A 114 4.22 -15.39 -2.77
N TRP A 115 4.67 -16.17 -3.76
CA TRP A 115 5.42 -15.67 -4.91
C TRP A 115 4.58 -15.63 -6.18
N VAL A 116 4.13 -16.80 -6.67
CA VAL A 116 3.49 -16.91 -8.01
C VAL A 116 2.10 -16.27 -8.00
N PHE A 117 1.23 -16.70 -7.10
CA PHE A 117 -0.14 -16.20 -6.98
C PHE A 117 -0.17 -14.73 -6.56
N SER A 118 0.68 -14.33 -5.61
CA SER A 118 0.83 -12.93 -5.22
C SER A 118 1.23 -12.03 -6.41
N SER A 119 2.19 -12.47 -7.24
CA SER A 119 2.60 -11.73 -8.44
C SER A 119 1.49 -11.66 -9.49
N PHE A 120 0.74 -12.76 -9.66
CA PHE A 120 -0.43 -12.79 -10.55
C PHE A 120 -1.52 -11.82 -10.10
N LEU A 121 -1.86 -11.82 -8.81
CA LEU A 121 -2.82 -10.87 -8.24
C LEU A 121 -2.34 -9.45 -8.46
N GLN A 122 -1.07 -9.14 -8.19
CA GLN A 122 -0.50 -7.79 -8.38
C GLN A 122 -0.71 -7.29 -9.81
N SER A 123 -0.60 -8.19 -10.79
CA SER A 123 -0.77 -7.85 -12.21
C SER A 123 -2.22 -7.54 -12.60
N ILE A 124 -3.21 -8.09 -11.90
CA ILE A 124 -4.64 -7.89 -12.21
C ILE A 124 -5.23 -6.74 -11.39
N THR A 125 -4.85 -6.65 -10.12
CA THR A 125 -5.46 -5.73 -9.16
C THR A 125 -4.65 -4.46 -8.94
N GLY A 126 -3.39 -4.43 -9.39
CA GLY A 126 -2.46 -3.35 -9.09
C GLY A 126 -1.95 -3.42 -7.65
N PHE A 127 -1.96 -2.30 -6.94
CA PHE A 127 -1.26 -2.10 -5.66
C PHE A 127 -1.95 -2.76 -4.45
N GLY A 128 -1.15 -3.37 -3.56
CA GLY A 128 -1.50 -3.65 -2.16
C GLY A 128 -2.45 -4.82 -1.91
N VAL A 129 -3.26 -5.20 -2.90
CA VAL A 129 -4.22 -6.32 -2.81
C VAL A 129 -3.56 -7.70 -2.61
N PRO A 130 -2.42 -8.05 -3.24
CA PRO A 130 -1.84 -9.38 -3.08
C PRO A 130 -1.41 -9.67 -1.65
N VAL A 131 -0.82 -8.67 -0.98
CA VAL A 131 -0.42 -8.79 0.43
C VAL A 131 -1.64 -8.96 1.32
N ALA A 132 -2.72 -8.20 1.06
CA ALA A 132 -3.96 -8.27 1.82
C ALA A 132 -4.67 -9.63 1.70
N VAL A 133 -4.54 -10.33 0.57
CA VAL A 133 -5.17 -11.65 0.34
C VAL A 133 -4.25 -12.80 0.74
N CYS A 134 -2.99 -12.78 0.30
CA CYS A 134 -2.07 -13.91 0.48
C CYS A 134 -1.64 -14.07 1.94
N ALA A 135 -1.44 -12.97 2.70
CA ALA A 135 -1.02 -13.06 4.09
C ALA A 135 -2.04 -13.80 5.00
N PRO A 136 -3.33 -13.41 5.07
CA PRO A 136 -4.30 -14.14 5.88
C PRO A 136 -4.53 -15.56 5.36
N PHE A 137 -4.38 -15.78 4.05
CA PHE A 137 -4.48 -17.11 3.47
C PHE A 137 -3.35 -18.04 3.95
N LEU A 138 -2.10 -17.57 3.92
CA LEU A 138 -0.94 -18.30 4.45
C LEU A 138 -1.08 -18.59 5.95
N VAL A 139 -1.63 -17.65 6.71
CA VAL A 139 -1.95 -17.88 8.14
C VAL A 139 -3.02 -18.96 8.29
N ALA A 140 -4.06 -18.97 7.46
CA ALA A 140 -5.09 -20.00 7.45
C ALA A 140 -4.54 -21.40 7.09
N LEU A 141 -3.45 -21.46 6.31
CA LEU A 141 -2.75 -22.71 6.00
C LEU A 141 -1.89 -23.25 7.16
N GLY A 142 -1.77 -22.51 8.27
CA GLY A 142 -1.01 -22.89 9.46
C GLY A 142 0.40 -22.26 9.54
N ILE A 143 0.70 -21.29 8.68
CA ILE A 143 1.98 -20.59 8.70
C ILE A 143 1.94 -19.53 9.81
N ARG A 144 2.93 -19.60 10.69
CA ARG A 144 3.04 -18.65 11.80
C ARG A 144 3.36 -17.26 11.22
N PRO A 145 2.54 -16.23 11.49
CA PRO A 145 2.85 -14.87 11.09
C PRO A 145 4.11 -14.40 11.81
N VAL A 146 5.01 -13.75 11.08
CA VAL A 146 6.14 -13.04 11.69
C VAL A 146 5.58 -11.72 12.23
N PRO A 147 5.67 -11.44 13.54
CA PRO A 147 5.23 -10.16 14.07
C PRO A 147 6.11 -9.04 13.47
N ALA A 148 5.44 -7.97 13.02
CA ALA A 148 6.08 -6.74 12.51
C ALA A 148 6.61 -5.86 13.66
#